data_AF-A0A402B848-F1
#
_entry.id   AF-A0A402B848-F1
#
_cell.length_a   1.000
_cell.length_b   1.000
_cell.length_c   1.000
_cell.angle_alpha   90.00
_cell.angle_beta   90.00
_cell.angle_gamma   90.00
#
_symmetry.space_group_name_H-M   'P 1'
#
loop_
_entity.id
_entity.type
_entity.pdbx_description
1 polymer ?
#
loop_
_entity_poly.entity_id
_entity_poly.type
_entity_poly.pdbx_seq_one_letter_code
_entity_poly.pdbx_strand_id
1 'polypeptide(L)'
;MERSIEHQAIIQAALDYIEGWHEGDAQRMERSLHPDLAKRIVMRKTSPYGGDQLSQISALGLVQKTRRGIGLKPREERRTSVTVLDQSRHSASVKIETPDTVEYLHLSTWNEVWVVVNVLWELKEG
;
A
#
# COMPACT_ATOMS: atom_id res chain seq x y z
N MET A 1 15.32 21.75 -3.72
CA MET A 1 15.15 21.07 -5.02
C MET A 1 15.22 19.56 -4.84
N GLU A 2 16.35 18.99 -4.39
CA GLU A 2 16.52 17.54 -4.14
C GLU A 2 15.47 16.93 -3.18
N ARG A 3 15.21 17.55 -2.03
CA ARG A 3 14.13 17.13 -1.12
C ARG A 3 12.74 17.10 -1.76
N SER A 4 12.47 18.00 -2.72
CA SER A 4 11.20 18.04 -3.45
C SER A 4 11.09 16.89 -4.45
N ILE A 5 12.20 16.51 -5.09
CA ILE A 5 12.26 15.37 -6.02
C ILE A 5 12.06 14.06 -5.25
N GLU A 6 12.76 13.90 -4.13
CA GLU A 6 12.60 12.73 -3.27
C GLU A 6 11.16 12.60 -2.74
N HIS A 7 10.57 13.72 -2.32
CA HIS A 7 9.18 13.73 -1.88
C HIS A 7 8.22 13.26 -2.99
N GLN A 8 8.43 13.71 -4.24
CA GLN A 8 7.62 13.25 -5.37
C GLN A 8 7.87 11.76 -5.69
N ALA A 9 9.11 11.27 -5.56
CA ALA A 9 9.42 9.86 -5.77
C ALA A 9 8.72 8.95 -4.73
N ILE A 10 8.65 9.39 -3.48
CA ILE A 10 7.90 8.69 -2.42
C ILE A 10 6.40 8.64 -2.76
N ILE A 11 5.81 9.76 -3.18
CA ILE A 11 4.40 9.80 -3.61
C ILE A 11 4.18 8.86 -4.80
N GLN A 12 5.07 8.88 -5.80
CA GLN A 12 4.94 8.04 -6.97
C GLN A 12 5.04 6.54 -6.63
N ALA A 13 5.92 6.15 -5.71
CA ALA A 13 6.01 4.77 -5.25
C ALA A 13 4.74 4.31 -4.51
N ALA A 14 4.15 5.19 -3.69
CA ALA A 14 2.87 4.93 -3.02
C ALA A 14 1.71 4.81 -4.03
N LEU A 15 1.68 5.68 -5.06
CA LEU A 15 0.71 5.61 -6.16
C LEU A 15 0.88 4.34 -6.99
N ASP A 16 2.11 3.96 -7.33
CA ASP A 16 2.40 2.73 -8.07
C ASP A 16 1.84 1.49 -7.39
N TYR A 17 1.98 1.42 -6.06
CA TYR A 17 1.38 0.36 -5.26
C TYR A 17 -0.15 0.36 -5.33
N ILE A 18 -0.81 1.47 -4.97
CA ILE A 18 -2.29 1.47 -4.84
C ILE A 18 -3.02 1.50 -6.18
N GLU A 19 -2.47 2.18 -7.19
CA GLU A 19 -3.05 2.19 -8.53
C GLU A 19 -2.80 0.87 -9.24
N GLY A 20 -1.61 0.26 -9.08
CA GLY A 20 -1.35 -1.09 -9.60
C GLY A 20 -2.36 -2.11 -9.09
N TRP A 21 -2.78 -2.00 -7.82
CA TRP A 21 -3.87 -2.80 -7.26
C TRP A 21 -5.21 -2.54 -7.96
N HIS A 22 -5.62 -1.27 -8.07
CA HIS A 22 -6.91 -0.90 -8.65
C HIS A 22 -7.01 -1.06 -10.18
N GLU A 23 -5.87 -1.10 -10.87
CA GLU A 23 -5.73 -1.29 -12.32
C GLU A 23 -5.52 -2.73 -12.73
N GLY A 24 -5.23 -3.63 -11.78
CA GLY A 24 -4.88 -5.01 -12.08
C GLY A 24 -3.51 -5.16 -12.74
N ASP A 25 -2.65 -4.13 -12.63
CA ASP A 25 -1.30 -4.14 -13.19
C ASP A 25 -0.33 -4.86 -12.25
N ALA A 26 -0.17 -6.16 -12.50
CA ALA A 26 0.70 -7.01 -11.69
C ALA A 26 2.19 -6.64 -11.80
N GLN A 27 2.63 -6.08 -12.93
CA GLN A 27 4.03 -5.69 -13.11
C GLN A 27 4.34 -4.40 -12.34
N ARG A 28 3.42 -3.43 -12.38
CA ARG A 28 3.47 -2.21 -11.57
C ARG A 28 3.39 -2.53 -10.07
N MET A 29 2.56 -3.49 -9.69
CA MET A 29 2.52 -4.00 -8.32
C MET A 29 3.88 -4.59 -7.92
N GLU A 30 4.43 -5.52 -8.71
CA GLU A 30 5.69 -6.20 -8.40
C GLU A 30 6.87 -5.24 -8.22
N ARG A 31 7.02 -4.24 -9.10
CA ARG A 31 8.11 -3.24 -8.97
C ARG A 31 7.96 -2.31 -7.76
N SER A 32 6.75 -2.16 -7.23
CA SER A 32 6.46 -1.25 -6.10
C SER A 32 6.74 -1.88 -4.74
N LEU A 33 6.96 -3.19 -4.68
CA LEU A 33 7.04 -3.96 -3.43
C LEU A 33 8.44 -4.49 -3.17
N HIS A 34 8.89 -4.41 -1.91
CA HIS A 34 10.00 -5.26 -1.48
C HIS A 34 9.53 -6.73 -1.42
N PRO A 35 10.36 -7.73 -1.81
CA PRO A 35 9.98 -9.14 -1.76
C PRO A 35 9.49 -9.62 -0.39
N ASP A 36 10.08 -9.08 0.68
CA ASP A 36 9.72 -9.38 2.08
C ASP A 36 8.65 -8.45 2.68
N LEU A 37 7.78 -7.86 1.85
CA LEU A 37 6.68 -7.00 2.29
C LEU A 37 5.90 -7.62 3.46
N ALA A 38 5.69 -6.82 4.51
CA ALA A 38 4.69 -7.12 5.55
C ALA A 38 3.42 -6.28 5.35
N LYS A 39 2.42 -6.80 4.63
CA LYS A 39 1.06 -6.21 4.58
C LYS A 39 0.13 -6.91 5.56
N ARG A 40 -0.41 -6.17 6.52
CA ARG A 40 -1.17 -6.69 7.66
C ARG A 40 -2.42 -5.85 7.96
N ILE A 41 -3.48 -6.53 8.39
CA ILE A 41 -4.70 -5.92 8.93
C ILE A 41 -5.05 -6.61 10.24
N VAL A 42 -5.48 -5.85 11.24
CA VAL A 42 -6.12 -6.38 12.43
C VAL A 42 -7.62 -6.40 12.17
N MET A 43 -8.18 -7.59 12.00
CA MET A 43 -9.61 -7.79 11.84
C MET A 43 -10.25 -7.90 13.22
N ARG A 44 -11.06 -6.90 13.58
CA ARG A 44 -11.88 -6.93 14.80
C ARG A 44 -13.03 -7.92 14.59
N LYS A 45 -13.27 -8.81 15.55
CA LYS A 45 -14.43 -9.72 15.48
C LYS A 45 -15.69 -9.01 15.98
N THR A 46 -16.82 -9.31 15.34
CA THR A 46 -18.16 -8.86 15.73
C THR A 46 -18.85 -9.81 16.72
N SER A 47 -18.23 -10.96 17.05
CA SER A 47 -18.80 -11.97 17.95
C SER A 47 -18.26 -11.84 19.38
N PRO A 48 -19.11 -11.99 20.42
CA PRO A 48 -18.70 -11.85 21.83
C PRO A 48 -17.75 -12.93 22.34
N TYR A 49 -17.49 -13.99 21.58
CA TYR A 49 -16.65 -15.13 22.00
C TYR A 49 -15.31 -15.21 21.28
N GLY A 50 -14.95 -14.24 20.44
CA GLY A 50 -13.70 -14.26 19.67
C GLY A 50 -12.91 -12.96 19.80
N GLY A 51 -11.59 -13.08 19.99
CA GLY A 51 -10.67 -11.95 19.97
C GLY A 51 -10.23 -11.52 18.57
N ASP A 52 -9.48 -10.42 18.53
CA ASP A 52 -8.91 -9.84 17.31
C ASP A 52 -8.01 -10.84 16.57
N GLN A 53 -8.01 -10.76 15.24
CA GLN A 53 -7.19 -11.60 14.38
C GLN A 53 -6.28 -10.76 13.50
N LEU A 54 -4.99 -11.09 13.48
CA LEU A 54 -4.05 -10.55 12.51
C LEU A 54 -4.12 -11.37 11.21
N SER A 55 -4.40 -10.69 10.09
CA SER A 55 -4.33 -11.26 8.74
C SER A 55 -3.22 -10.59 7.95
N GLN A 56 -2.59 -11.34 7.04
CA GLN A 56 -1.47 -10.86 6.24
C GLN A 56 -1.51 -11.34 4.79
N ILE A 57 -0.89 -10.57 3.90
CA ILE A 57 -0.67 -10.92 2.49
C ILE A 57 0.79 -10.64 2.15
N SER A 58 1.48 -11.60 1.54
CA SER A 58 2.86 -11.42 1.07
C SER A 58 2.93 -10.61 -0.23
N ALA A 59 4.13 -10.13 -0.60
CA ALA A 59 4.34 -9.45 -1.89
C ALA A 59 3.90 -10.31 -3.07
N LEU A 60 4.37 -11.56 -3.15
CA LEU A 60 3.95 -12.51 -4.18
C LEU A 60 2.43 -12.74 -4.17
N GLY A 61 1.82 -12.82 -2.99
CA GLY A 61 0.38 -12.97 -2.85
C GLY A 61 -0.39 -11.78 -3.41
N LEU A 62 0.09 -10.55 -3.20
CA LEU A 62 -0.49 -9.35 -3.82
C LEU A 62 -0.36 -9.39 -5.33
N VAL A 63 0.84 -9.63 -5.86
CA VAL A 63 1.09 -9.71 -7.32
C VAL A 63 0.18 -10.74 -7.99
N GLN A 64 0.04 -11.92 -7.40
CA GLN A 64 -0.84 -12.96 -7.91
C GLN A 64 -2.32 -12.57 -7.86
N LYS A 65 -2.77 -11.91 -6.78
CA LYS A 65 -4.13 -11.41 -6.64
C LYS A 65 -4.42 -10.31 -7.66
N THR A 66 -3.53 -9.35 -7.81
CA THR A 66 -3.60 -8.28 -8.83
C THR A 66 -3.69 -8.86 -10.24
N ARG A 67 -2.84 -9.84 -10.58
CA ARG A 67 -2.87 -10.53 -11.89
C ARG A 67 -4.20 -11.22 -12.17
N ARG A 68 -4.90 -11.67 -11.13
CA ARG A 68 -6.24 -12.28 -11.23
C ARG A 68 -7.37 -11.24 -11.26
N GLY A 69 -7.04 -9.94 -11.24
CA GLY A 69 -8.02 -8.85 -11.21
C GLY A 69 -8.66 -8.63 -9.84
N ILE A 70 -8.13 -9.24 -8.78
CA ILE A 70 -8.60 -8.92 -7.42
C ILE A 70 -8.15 -7.50 -7.09
N GLY A 71 -9.08 -6.67 -6.62
CA GLY A 71 -8.83 -5.27 -6.31
C GLY A 71 -9.12 -4.31 -7.46
N LEU A 72 -9.45 -4.81 -8.66
CA LEU A 72 -9.88 -3.96 -9.76
C LEU A 72 -11.06 -3.08 -9.36
N LYS A 73 -10.96 -1.80 -9.72
CA LYS A 73 -12.05 -0.84 -9.56
C LYS A 73 -12.28 -0.06 -10.85
N PRO A 74 -13.52 0.36 -11.17
CA PRO A 74 -13.79 1.35 -12.21
C PRO A 74 -13.05 2.67 -11.94
N ARG A 75 -12.66 3.41 -12.98
CA ARG A 75 -11.80 4.62 -12.85
C ARG A 75 -12.43 5.68 -11.94
N GLU A 76 -13.74 5.82 -12.00
CA GLU A 76 -14.57 6.72 -11.20
C GLU A 76 -14.55 6.40 -9.69
N GLU A 77 -14.22 5.16 -9.31
CA GLU A 77 -14.12 4.71 -7.92
C GLU A 77 -12.69 4.77 -7.35
N ARG A 78 -11.67 5.05 -8.19
CA ARG A 78 -10.24 5.05 -7.82
C ARG A 78 -9.78 6.33 -7.10
N ARG A 79 -10.66 6.99 -6.35
CA ARG A 79 -10.29 8.20 -5.59
C ARG A 79 -9.19 7.83 -4.59
N THR A 80 -8.04 8.48 -4.71
CA THR A 80 -6.86 8.17 -3.90
C THR A 80 -6.26 9.47 -3.41
N SER A 81 -6.01 9.56 -2.10
CA SER A 81 -5.22 10.61 -1.47
C SER A 81 -3.94 10.01 -0.90
N VAL A 82 -2.81 10.69 -1.11
CA VAL A 82 -1.50 10.27 -0.60
C VAL A 82 -0.92 11.41 0.23
N THR A 83 -0.55 11.10 1.47
CA THR A 83 0.08 12.05 2.39
C THR A 83 1.38 11.47 2.89
N VAL A 84 2.51 12.14 2.63
CA VAL A 84 3.79 11.80 3.29
C VAL A 84 3.73 12.33 4.72
N LEU A 85 3.74 11.41 5.70
CA LEU A 85 3.65 11.73 7.13
C LEU A 85 5.01 12.12 7.70
N ASP A 86 6.05 11.42 7.26
CA ASP A 86 7.45 11.69 7.65
C ASP A 86 8.40 11.21 6.55
N GLN A 87 9.55 11.87 6.44
CA GLN A 87 10.59 11.54 5.48
C GLN A 87 11.97 11.71 6.11
N SER A 88 12.75 10.63 6.10
CA SER A 88 14.18 10.62 6.39
C SER A 88 14.99 10.46 5.09
N ARG A 89 16.30 10.22 5.20
CA ARG A 89 17.22 10.12 4.06
C ARG A 89 16.87 8.98 3.09
N HIS A 90 16.52 7.81 3.63
CA HIS A 90 16.30 6.58 2.85
C HIS A 90 14.98 5.89 3.19
N SER A 91 14.13 6.51 4.01
CA SER A 91 12.89 5.92 4.50
C SER A 91 11.80 6.98 4.63
N ALA A 92 10.55 6.56 4.44
CA ALA A 92 9.40 7.45 4.56
C ALA A 92 8.19 6.71 5.12
N SER A 93 7.35 7.44 5.85
CA SER A 93 6.04 6.98 6.31
C SER A 93 4.96 7.71 5.51
N VAL A 94 4.03 6.97 4.94
CA VAL A 94 3.01 7.50 4.03
C VAL A 94 1.63 7.01 4.45
N LYS A 95 0.63 7.87 4.37
CA LYS A 95 -0.78 7.51 4.47
C LYS A 95 -1.39 7.50 3.09
N ILE A 96 -2.09 6.41 2.74
CA ILE A 96 -2.97 6.32 1.58
C ILE A 96 -4.41 6.27 2.08
N GLU A 97 -5.28 7.02 1.43
CA GLU A 97 -6.72 6.95 1.68
C GLU A 97 -7.47 6.70 0.38
N THR A 98 -8.32 5.68 0.40
CA THR A 98 -9.30 5.39 -0.65
C THR A 98 -10.72 5.58 -0.08
N PRO A 99 -11.81 5.40 -0.87
CA PRO A 99 -13.16 5.37 -0.31
C PRO A 99 -13.33 4.29 0.76
N ASP A 100 -12.67 3.14 0.61
CA ASP A 100 -12.93 1.96 1.44
C ASP A 100 -11.84 1.70 2.48
N THR A 101 -10.68 2.35 2.38
CA THR A 101 -9.51 2.00 3.20
C THR A 101 -8.70 3.20 3.64
N VAL A 102 -8.00 3.02 4.76
CA VAL A 102 -6.83 3.80 5.17
C VAL A 102 -5.64 2.85 5.25
N GLU A 103 -4.54 3.17 4.58
CA GLU A 103 -3.30 2.39 4.63
C GLU A 103 -2.12 3.25 5.10
N TYR A 104 -1.36 2.74 6.06
CA TYR A 104 -0.10 3.29 6.54
C TYR A 104 1.05 2.47 5.95
N LEU A 105 1.81 3.10 5.07
CA LEU A 105 2.95 2.52 4.38
C LEU A 105 4.24 2.97 5.04
N HIS A 106 5.21 2.06 5.12
CA HIS A 106 6.62 2.41 5.28
C HIS A 106 7.37 2.06 4.00
N LEU A 107 8.03 3.05 3.42
CA LEU A 107 8.81 2.92 2.20
C LEU A 107 10.30 3.07 2.51
N SER A 108 11.14 2.47 1.68
CA SER A 108 12.59 2.64 1.72
C SER A 108 13.17 2.65 0.32
N THR A 109 14.29 3.33 0.12
CA THR A 109 15.09 3.15 -1.12
C THR A 109 15.75 1.77 -1.09
N TRP A 110 15.56 0.99 -2.15
CA TRP A 110 16.16 -0.32 -2.39
C TRP A 110 16.72 -0.33 -3.81
N ASN A 111 18.03 -0.52 -3.97
CA ASN A 111 18.72 -0.36 -5.25
C ASN A 111 18.38 0.97 -5.95
N GLU A 112 18.40 2.07 -5.18
CA GLU A 112 18.09 3.44 -5.64
C GLU A 112 16.64 3.67 -6.09
N VAL A 113 15.73 2.72 -5.84
CA VAL A 113 14.29 2.85 -6.13
C VAL A 113 13.48 2.79 -4.84
N TRP A 114 12.49 3.67 -4.70
CA TRP A 114 11.57 3.63 -3.58
C TRP A 114 10.61 2.43 -3.70
N VAL A 115 10.57 1.59 -2.67
CA VAL A 115 9.67 0.42 -2.58
C VAL A 115 8.92 0.41 -1.27
N VAL A 116 7.74 -0.19 -1.26
CA VAL A 116 6.93 -0.43 -0.06
C VAL A 116 7.48 -1.64 0.69
N VAL A 117 7.82 -1.45 1.97
CA VAL A 117 8.37 -2.48 2.85
C VAL A 117 7.34 -2.97 3.86
N ASN A 118 6.48 -2.08 4.36
CA ASN A 118 5.40 -2.43 5.29
C ASN A 118 4.10 -1.73 4.90
N VAL A 119 2.98 -2.41 5.15
CA VAL A 119 1.63 -1.84 5.04
C VAL A 119 0.80 -2.30 6.22
N LEU A 120 0.37 -1.37 7.06
CA LEU A 120 -0.70 -1.59 8.02
C LEU A 120 -1.95 -0.90 7.50
N TRP A 121 -3.05 -1.63 7.35
CA TRP A 121 -4.26 -1.07 6.74
C TRP A 121 -5.52 -1.42 7.51
N GLU A 122 -6.51 -0.56 7.35
CA GLU A 122 -7.84 -0.66 7.93
C GLU A 122 -8.90 -0.43 6.86
N LEU A 123 -10.03 -1.12 7.00
CA LEU A 123 -11.24 -0.78 6.26
C LEU A 123 -11.84 0.46 6.91
N LYS A 124 -12.27 1.43 6.11
CA LYS A 124 -13.13 2.50 6.60
C LYS A 124 -14.46 1.86 6.98
N GLU A 125 -14.91 2.10 8.20
CA GLU A 125 -16.26 1.69 8.60
C GLU A 125 -17.27 2.28 7.61
N GLY A 126 -18.22 1.46 7.16
CA GLY A 126 -19.38 1.91 6.39
C GLY A 126 -20.42 2.55 7.28
#